data_AF-A0A6J2I2K5-F1
#
_entry.id   AF-A0A6J2I2K5-F1
#
_cell.length_a   1.000
_cell.length_b   1.000
_cell.length_c   1.000
_cell.angle_alpha   90.00
_cell.angle_beta   90.00
_cell.angle_gamma   90.00
#
_symmetry.space_group_name_H-M   'P 1'
#
loop_
_entity.id
_entity.type
_entity.pdbx_description
1 polymer ?
#
loop_
_entity_poly.entity_id
_entity_poly.type
_entity_poly.pdbx_seq_one_letter_code
_entity_poly.pdbx_strand_id
1 'polypeptide(L)'
;MEGLEPPGDPESRGMIPRAVRHLFQSTHDLKGKGWERSLPSSGLILWVQSRELRDKLDQALKQLRKLQRDKRGLERQNQVLKESREQLKESTETLHQELRERERRESTLSSRVRSLESELERRLREEEQRQNETRAPEEELSNISENTEAHRRRVEDHLHLQRHQMAALQEVQKSQKSLLDQQEEQIHHLEMERRRLHNDTQEPKDNIPVFCRVRSVLPEESERQRGLQHLHFSPQNSTTLIVSQPDEVKDRVIGTPKPNRK
;
A
#
# COMPACT_ATOMS: atom_id res chain seq x y z
N MET A 1 75.20 -1.38 59.15
CA MET A 1 75.75 -1.18 60.50
C MET A 1 76.00 -2.58 61.04
N GLU A 2 77.13 -3.17 60.66
CA GLU A 2 77.55 -4.49 61.11
C GLU A 2 78.65 -4.29 62.14
N GLY A 3 78.50 -4.99 63.26
CA GLY A 3 79.16 -4.71 64.53
C GLY A 3 80.68 -4.85 64.50
N LEU A 4 81.30 -4.04 65.36
CA LEU A 4 82.69 -4.17 65.79
C LEU A 4 82.94 -5.61 66.27
N GLU A 5 83.74 -6.37 65.54
CA GLU A 5 84.26 -7.66 66.00
C GLU A 5 85.06 -7.46 67.31
N PRO A 6 84.96 -8.39 68.27
CA PRO A 6 85.68 -8.32 69.54
C PRO A 6 87.20 -8.41 69.31
N PRO A 7 88.04 -7.91 70.23
CA PRO A 7 89.49 -8.01 70.08
C PRO A 7 89.89 -9.49 70.10
N GLY A 8 90.15 -10.06 68.92
CA GLY A 8 90.62 -11.44 68.77
C GLY A 8 91.90 -11.69 69.57
N ASP A 9 91.95 -12.87 70.19
CA ASP A 9 93.01 -13.40 71.04
C ASP A 9 94.40 -13.09 70.46
N PRO A 10 95.42 -12.65 71.22
CA PRO A 10 96.72 -12.24 70.67
C PRO A 10 97.46 -13.36 69.93
N GLU A 11 97.06 -14.63 70.11
CA GLU A 11 97.57 -15.78 69.37
C GLU A 11 96.96 -15.96 67.97
N SER A 12 95.78 -15.40 67.72
CA SER A 12 95.06 -15.48 66.43
C SER A 12 95.66 -14.57 65.34
N ARG A 13 96.62 -13.70 65.71
CA ARG A 13 97.29 -12.78 64.79
C ARG A 13 98.37 -13.52 64.01
N GLY A 14 98.50 -13.21 62.71
CA GLY A 14 99.52 -13.79 61.83
C GLY A 14 100.96 -13.61 62.36
N MET A 15 101.90 -14.40 61.83
CA MET A 15 103.30 -14.43 62.30
C MET A 15 103.98 -13.06 62.31
N ILE A 16 103.68 -12.19 61.34
CA ILE A 16 104.31 -10.87 61.21
C ILE A 16 103.88 -9.92 62.36
N PRO A 17 102.59 -9.69 62.66
CA PRO A 17 102.16 -8.91 63.83
C PRO A 17 102.73 -9.43 65.17
N ARG A 18 102.83 -10.76 65.33
CA ARG A 18 103.40 -11.37 66.54
C ARG A 18 104.89 -11.11 66.66
N ALA A 19 105.64 -11.29 65.57
CA ALA A 19 107.07 -10.97 65.52
C ALA A 19 107.32 -9.48 65.78
N VAL A 20 106.54 -8.58 65.19
CA VAL A 20 106.64 -7.14 65.43
C VAL A 20 106.39 -6.80 66.90
N ARG A 21 105.34 -7.36 67.53
CA ARG A 21 105.07 -7.17 68.96
C ARG A 21 106.22 -7.69 69.84
N HIS A 22 106.73 -8.89 69.57
CA HIS A 22 107.89 -9.43 70.27
C HIS A 22 109.13 -8.55 70.09
N LEU A 23 109.34 -8.01 68.90
CA LEU A 23 110.47 -7.14 68.60
C LEU A 23 110.35 -5.82 69.38
N PHE A 24 109.14 -5.24 69.48
CA PHE A 24 108.87 -4.05 70.30
C PHE A 24 108.96 -4.31 71.81
N GLN A 25 108.52 -5.47 72.30
CA GLN A 25 108.71 -5.87 73.70
C GLN A 25 110.21 -6.07 74.01
N SER A 26 110.94 -6.73 73.11
CA SER A 26 112.38 -6.94 73.26
C SER A 26 113.16 -5.64 73.21
N THR A 27 112.80 -4.68 72.33
CA THR A 27 113.45 -3.36 72.31
C THR A 27 113.15 -2.55 73.57
N HIS A 28 111.97 -2.71 74.19
CA HIS A 28 111.64 -2.10 75.48
C HIS A 28 112.50 -2.67 76.63
N ASP A 29 112.64 -4.00 76.71
CA ASP A 29 113.48 -4.67 77.72
C ASP A 29 114.97 -4.35 77.55
N LEU A 30 115.42 -4.13 76.30
CA LEU A 30 116.79 -3.71 75.97
C LEU A 30 117.04 -2.22 76.22
N LYS A 31 116.00 -1.37 76.24
CA LYS A 31 116.12 0.05 76.59
C LYS A 31 116.49 0.25 78.06
N GLY A 32 116.00 -0.61 78.95
CA GLY A 32 116.44 -0.68 80.36
C GLY A 32 117.91 -1.06 80.55
N LYS A 33 118.58 -1.54 79.49
CA LYS A 33 120.01 -1.89 79.46
C LYS A 33 120.85 -0.91 78.63
N GLY A 34 120.30 0.25 78.26
CA GLY A 34 121.01 1.32 77.55
C GLY A 34 121.12 1.16 76.03
N TRP A 35 120.44 0.19 75.42
CA TRP A 35 120.48 -0.04 73.97
C TRP A 35 119.27 0.62 73.29
N GLU A 36 119.50 1.72 72.58
CA GLU A 36 118.48 2.38 71.76
C GLU A 36 118.64 1.98 70.28
N ARG A 37 117.60 1.36 69.70
CA ARG A 37 117.58 1.01 68.27
C ARG A 37 116.44 1.74 67.58
N SER A 38 116.77 2.51 66.54
CA SER A 38 115.80 3.12 65.64
C SER A 38 115.40 2.10 64.56
N LEU A 39 114.13 1.71 64.53
CA LEU A 39 113.60 0.87 63.45
C LEU A 39 113.14 1.80 62.31
N PRO A 40 113.57 1.57 61.06
CA PRO A 40 113.15 2.40 59.94
C PRO A 40 111.64 2.25 59.72
N SER A 41 110.87 3.30 60.03
CA SER A 41 109.41 3.37 59.92
C SER A 41 108.91 3.34 58.47
N SER A 42 109.80 3.59 57.50
CA SER A 42 109.48 3.63 56.07
C SER A 42 108.88 2.32 55.53
N GLY A 43 109.37 1.15 55.98
CA GLY A 43 108.84 -0.15 55.58
C GLY A 43 107.44 -0.42 56.15
N LEU A 44 107.16 0.04 57.37
CA LEU A 44 105.84 -0.09 58.01
C LEU A 44 104.81 0.85 57.37
N ILE A 45 105.22 2.08 57.07
CA ILE A 45 104.39 3.07 56.35
C ILE A 45 104.05 2.55 54.95
N LEU A 46 105.04 2.01 54.23
CA LEU A 46 104.83 1.42 52.90
C LEU A 46 103.87 0.22 52.95
N TRP A 47 103.97 -0.63 53.97
CA TRP A 47 103.06 -1.77 54.14
C TRP A 47 101.61 -1.34 54.44
N VAL A 48 101.43 -0.34 55.31
CA VAL A 48 100.11 0.23 55.63
C VAL A 48 99.48 0.89 54.40
N GLN A 49 100.23 1.73 53.67
CA GLN A 49 99.77 2.35 52.43
C GLN A 49 99.43 1.28 51.36
N SER A 50 100.26 0.25 51.23
CA SER A 50 100.03 -0.86 50.31
C SER A 50 98.78 -1.67 50.68
N ARG A 51 98.47 -1.82 51.97
CA ARG A 51 97.24 -2.47 52.46
C ARG A 51 96.02 -1.62 52.17
N GLU A 52 96.06 -0.32 52.44
CA GLU A 52 94.95 0.59 52.16
C GLU A 52 94.63 0.64 50.65
N LEU A 53 95.66 0.63 49.80
CA LEU A 53 95.50 0.54 48.35
C LEU A 53 94.87 -0.79 47.92
N ARG A 54 95.25 -1.92 48.53
CA ARG A 54 94.60 -3.23 48.29
C ARG A 54 93.14 -3.24 48.70
N ASP A 55 92.82 -2.70 49.87
CA ASP A 55 91.44 -2.64 50.36
C ASP A 55 90.55 -1.77 49.44
N LYS A 56 91.08 -0.62 48.97
CA LYS A 56 90.42 0.22 47.97
C LYS A 56 90.24 -0.49 46.63
N LEU A 57 91.26 -1.24 46.19
CA LEU A 57 91.19 -2.05 44.97
C LEU A 57 90.11 -3.14 45.08
N ASP A 58 90.04 -3.84 46.21
CA ASP A 58 89.02 -4.87 46.47
C ASP A 58 87.61 -4.28 46.51
N GLN A 59 87.43 -3.11 47.12
CA GLN A 59 86.17 -2.39 47.10
C GLN A 59 85.77 -2.00 45.68
N ALA A 60 86.70 -1.45 44.88
CA ALA A 60 86.46 -1.11 43.48
C ALA A 60 86.10 -2.35 42.64
N LEU A 61 86.78 -3.48 42.84
CA LEU A 61 86.46 -4.75 42.18
C LEU A 61 85.07 -5.28 42.56
N LYS A 62 84.67 -5.17 43.84
CA LYS A 62 83.31 -5.54 44.28
C LYS A 62 82.24 -4.67 43.61
N GLN A 63 82.47 -3.35 43.53
CA GLN A 63 81.57 -2.42 42.84
C GLN A 63 81.48 -2.73 41.34
N LEU A 64 82.62 -2.98 40.68
CA LEU A 64 82.66 -3.36 39.27
C LEU A 64 81.85 -4.64 39.01
N ARG A 65 81.98 -5.66 39.87
CA ARG A 65 81.19 -6.90 39.77
C ARG A 65 79.69 -6.68 40.00
N LYS A 66 79.31 -5.73 40.86
CA LYS A 66 77.89 -5.35 41.06
C LYS A 66 77.35 -4.66 39.81
N LEU A 67 78.05 -3.63 39.33
CA LEU A 67 77.68 -2.91 38.11
C LEU A 67 77.63 -3.84 36.88
N GLN A 68 78.53 -4.82 36.77
CA GLN A 68 78.49 -5.84 35.70
C GLN A 68 77.28 -6.79 35.82
N ARG A 69 76.77 -7.06 37.03
CA ARG A 69 75.53 -7.83 37.20
C ARG A 69 74.32 -6.99 36.83
N ASP A 70 74.29 -5.74 37.28
CA ASP A 70 73.19 -4.81 37.00
C ASP A 70 73.11 -4.50 35.50
N LYS A 71 74.25 -4.25 34.83
CA LYS A 71 74.34 -4.09 33.37
C LYS A 71 73.74 -5.30 32.63
N ARG A 72 74.12 -6.52 33.01
CA ARG A 72 73.57 -7.75 32.41
C ARG A 72 72.07 -7.91 32.67
N GLY A 73 71.58 -7.48 33.84
CA GLY A 73 70.16 -7.45 34.16
C GLY A 73 69.39 -6.47 33.28
N LEU A 74 69.89 -5.25 33.14
CA LEU A 74 69.32 -4.21 32.28
C LEU A 74 69.35 -4.58 30.81
N GLU A 75 70.40 -5.26 30.33
CA GLU A 75 70.48 -5.77 28.95
C GLU A 75 69.40 -6.81 28.67
N ARG A 76 69.16 -7.76 29.59
CA ARG A 76 68.08 -8.74 29.47
C ARG A 76 66.69 -8.07 29.47
N GLN A 77 66.47 -7.11 30.37
CA GLN A 77 65.21 -6.37 30.41
C GLN A 77 64.98 -5.59 29.11
N ASN A 78 66.00 -4.92 28.58
CA ASN A 78 65.90 -4.24 27.29
C ASN A 78 65.60 -5.20 26.14
N GLN A 79 66.14 -6.43 26.19
CA GLN A 79 65.85 -7.44 25.17
C GLN A 79 64.38 -7.88 25.21
N VAL A 80 63.86 -8.22 26.39
CA VAL A 80 62.45 -8.58 26.57
C VAL A 80 61.51 -7.44 26.17
N LEU A 81 61.85 -6.20 26.56
CA LEU A 81 61.06 -5.02 26.18
C LEU A 81 61.06 -4.79 24.66
N LYS A 82 62.18 -5.06 23.97
CA LYS A 82 62.24 -4.98 22.50
C LYS A 82 61.34 -6.03 21.85
N GLU A 83 61.38 -7.26 22.32
CA GLU A 83 60.53 -8.35 21.81
C GLU A 83 59.05 -8.07 22.04
N SER A 84 58.67 -7.64 23.25
CA SER A 84 57.30 -7.25 23.57
C SER A 84 56.82 -6.06 22.72
N ARG A 85 57.69 -5.06 22.50
CA ARG A 85 57.38 -3.92 21.62
C ARG A 85 57.15 -4.37 20.18
N GLU A 86 57.92 -5.33 19.68
CA GLU A 86 57.75 -5.82 18.31
C GLU A 86 56.46 -6.63 18.16
N GLN A 87 56.15 -7.50 19.11
CA GLN A 87 54.86 -8.21 19.15
C GLN A 87 53.67 -7.25 19.24
N LEU A 88 53.78 -6.20 20.06
CA LEU A 88 52.75 -5.17 20.14
C LEU A 88 52.58 -4.43 18.82
N LYS A 89 53.66 -4.09 18.12
CA LYS A 89 53.57 -3.47 16.79
C LYS A 89 52.87 -4.39 15.80
N GLU A 90 53.29 -5.65 15.70
CA GLU A 90 52.66 -6.63 14.81
C GLU A 90 51.16 -6.76 15.12
N SER A 91 50.79 -6.90 16.39
CA SER A 91 49.38 -6.96 16.80
C SER A 91 48.62 -5.67 16.51
N THR A 92 49.25 -4.50 16.62
CA THR A 92 48.60 -3.25 16.24
C THR A 92 48.40 -3.19 14.73
N GLU A 93 49.37 -3.63 13.92
CA GLU A 93 49.25 -3.62 12.46
C GLU A 93 48.13 -4.55 11.98
N THR A 94 48.01 -5.75 12.55
CA THR A 94 46.90 -6.67 12.21
C THR A 94 45.55 -6.09 12.60
N LEU A 95 45.42 -5.53 13.80
CA LEU A 95 44.17 -4.86 14.23
C LEU A 95 43.80 -3.67 13.34
N HIS A 96 44.77 -2.87 12.90
CA HIS A 96 44.51 -1.79 11.95
C HIS A 96 44.06 -2.31 10.57
N GLN A 97 44.60 -3.43 10.11
CA GLN A 97 44.15 -4.06 8.86
C GLN A 97 42.71 -4.56 9.00
N GLU A 98 42.37 -5.26 10.08
CA GLU A 98 41.01 -5.73 10.35
C GLU A 98 40.01 -4.58 10.47
N LEU A 99 40.40 -3.48 11.13
CA LEU A 99 39.56 -2.28 11.23
C LEU A 99 39.25 -1.70 9.85
N ARG A 100 40.27 -1.53 9.01
CA ARG A 100 40.10 -1.04 7.62
C ARG A 100 39.22 -1.97 6.79
N GLU A 101 39.32 -3.28 6.98
CA GLU A 101 38.42 -4.22 6.32
C GLU A 101 36.97 -4.07 6.80
N ARG A 102 36.76 -3.93 8.11
CA ARG A 102 35.43 -3.71 8.68
C ARG A 102 34.82 -2.41 8.17
N GLU A 103 35.57 -1.32 8.14
CA GLU A 103 35.12 -0.02 7.59
C GLU A 103 34.73 -0.14 6.10
N ARG A 104 35.51 -0.86 5.29
CA ARG A 104 35.15 -1.12 3.89
C ARG A 104 33.87 -1.96 3.76
N ARG A 105 33.72 -3.00 4.59
CA ARG A 105 32.51 -3.83 4.62
C ARG A 105 31.30 -3.00 5.04
N GLU A 106 31.44 -2.16 6.07
CA GLU A 106 30.39 -1.26 6.55
C GLU A 106 29.98 -0.24 5.49
N SER A 107 30.94 0.38 4.79
CA SER A 107 30.66 1.29 3.67
C SER A 107 29.91 0.58 2.53
N THR A 108 30.30 -0.65 2.20
CA THR A 108 29.64 -1.47 1.17
C THR A 108 28.22 -1.89 1.59
N LEU A 109 28.04 -2.27 2.85
CA LEU A 109 26.70 -2.61 3.38
C LEU A 109 25.82 -1.36 3.42
N SER A 110 26.36 -0.22 3.84
CA SER A 110 25.66 1.06 3.88
C SER A 110 25.22 1.52 2.48
N SER A 111 26.05 1.32 1.44
CA SER A 111 25.63 1.61 0.06
C SER A 111 24.55 0.66 -0.43
N ARG A 112 24.62 -0.63 -0.07
CA ARG A 112 23.57 -1.61 -0.39
C ARG A 112 22.24 -1.29 0.30
N VAL A 113 22.27 -0.91 1.58
CA VAL A 113 21.08 -0.51 2.33
C VAL A 113 20.42 0.69 1.66
N ARG A 114 21.18 1.77 1.37
CA ARG A 114 20.65 2.94 0.66
C ARG A 114 20.05 2.62 -0.71
N SER A 115 20.68 1.70 -1.46
CA SER A 115 20.16 1.24 -2.76
C SER A 115 18.84 0.48 -2.61
N LEU A 116 18.76 -0.43 -1.63
CA LEU A 116 17.54 -1.19 -1.33
C LEU A 116 16.42 -0.30 -0.81
N GLU A 117 16.74 0.70 0.02
CA GLU A 117 15.79 1.71 0.49
C GLU A 117 15.20 2.50 -0.69
N SER A 118 16.04 2.99 -1.61
CA SER A 118 15.58 3.70 -2.82
C SER A 118 14.73 2.81 -3.73
N GLU A 119 15.08 1.53 -3.88
CA GLU A 119 14.32 0.57 -4.68
C GLU A 119 12.97 0.24 -4.03
N LEU A 120 12.92 0.13 -2.69
CA LEU A 120 11.69 -0.08 -1.95
C LEU A 120 10.76 1.13 -2.08
N GLU A 121 11.29 2.35 -1.93
CA GLU A 121 10.52 3.59 -2.13
C GLU A 121 9.95 3.67 -3.56
N ARG A 122 10.74 3.30 -4.57
CA ARG A 122 10.27 3.24 -5.96
C ARG A 122 9.11 2.27 -6.12
N ARG A 123 9.23 1.06 -5.55
CA ARG A 123 8.16 0.04 -5.60
C ARG A 123 6.89 0.47 -4.89
N LEU A 124 7.01 1.14 -3.73
CA LEU A 124 5.84 1.65 -3.00
C LEU A 124 5.08 2.70 -3.82
N ARG A 125 5.79 3.60 -4.51
CA ARG A 125 5.18 4.59 -5.41
C ARG A 125 4.50 3.94 -6.62
N GLU A 126 5.13 2.91 -7.19
CA GLU A 126 4.53 2.15 -8.30
C GLU A 126 3.26 1.41 -7.87
N GLU A 127 3.25 0.83 -6.68
CA GLU A 127 2.07 0.15 -6.14
C GLU A 127 0.94 1.15 -5.84
N GLU A 128 1.26 2.30 -5.25
CA GLU A 128 0.29 3.38 -5.01
C GLU A 128 -0.28 3.92 -6.33
N GLN A 129 0.55 4.10 -7.35
CA GLN A 129 0.10 4.49 -8.68
C GLN A 129 -0.84 3.44 -9.29
N ARG A 130 -0.49 2.15 -9.22
CA ARG A 130 -1.34 1.06 -9.71
C ARG A 130 -2.68 0.99 -8.98
N GLN A 131 -2.68 1.21 -7.66
CA GLN A 131 -3.91 1.27 -6.87
C GLN A 131 -4.79 2.44 -7.32
N ASN A 132 -4.23 3.62 -7.52
CA ASN A 132 -4.97 4.78 -8.01
C ASN A 132 -5.51 4.58 -9.44
N GLU A 133 -4.73 3.99 -10.32
CA GLU A 133 -5.14 3.64 -11.69
C GLU A 133 -6.26 2.60 -11.73
N THR A 134 -6.31 1.68 -10.76
CA THR A 134 -7.37 0.65 -10.66
C THR A 134 -8.61 1.18 -9.96
N ARG A 135 -8.45 2.09 -8.99
CA ARG A 135 -9.55 2.64 -8.21
C ARG A 135 -10.52 3.48 -9.05
N ALA A 136 -10.03 4.31 -9.97
CA ALA A 136 -10.87 5.13 -10.84
C ALA A 136 -11.86 4.29 -11.69
N PRO A 137 -11.42 3.27 -12.46
CA PRO A 137 -12.35 2.45 -13.23
C PRO A 137 -13.26 1.59 -12.33
N GLU A 138 -12.83 1.17 -11.14
CA GLU A 138 -13.70 0.48 -10.18
C GLU A 138 -14.87 1.36 -9.71
N GLU A 139 -14.60 2.62 -9.37
CA GLU A 139 -15.63 3.59 -9.00
C GLU A 139 -16.57 3.89 -10.18
N GLU A 140 -16.04 4.02 -11.40
CA GLU A 140 -16.84 4.18 -12.62
C GLU A 140 -17.73 2.95 -12.91
N LEU A 141 -17.18 1.74 -12.79
CA LEU A 141 -17.91 0.48 -12.97
C LEU A 141 -19.02 0.32 -11.94
N SER A 142 -18.76 0.70 -10.68
CA SER A 142 -19.78 0.70 -9.62
C SER A 142 -20.94 1.64 -9.98
N ASN A 143 -20.62 2.88 -10.37
CA ASN A 143 -21.62 3.88 -10.76
C ASN A 143 -22.43 3.44 -11.99
N ILE A 144 -21.78 2.87 -13.01
CA ILE A 144 -22.45 2.34 -14.20
C ILE A 144 -23.34 1.15 -13.83
N SER A 145 -22.88 0.23 -12.97
CA SER A 145 -23.68 -0.90 -12.50
C SER A 145 -24.95 -0.44 -11.77
N GLU A 146 -24.82 0.50 -10.82
CA GLU A 146 -25.96 1.05 -10.09
C GLU A 146 -26.97 1.74 -11.02
N ASN A 147 -26.49 2.55 -11.98
CA ASN A 147 -27.36 3.24 -12.93
C ASN A 147 -28.04 2.27 -13.91
N THR A 148 -27.31 1.28 -14.41
CA THR A 148 -27.88 0.24 -15.30
C THR A 148 -28.90 -0.62 -14.58
N GLU A 149 -28.67 -0.97 -13.31
CA GLU A 149 -29.63 -1.69 -12.50
C GLU A 149 -30.89 -0.85 -12.22
N ALA A 150 -30.71 0.44 -11.88
CA ALA A 150 -31.83 1.36 -11.70
C ALA A 150 -32.64 1.52 -12.99
N HIS A 151 -31.99 1.64 -14.15
CA HIS A 151 -32.66 1.72 -15.44
C HIS A 151 -33.42 0.44 -15.76
N ARG A 152 -32.80 -0.72 -15.53
CA ARG A 152 -33.43 -2.04 -15.71
C ARG A 152 -34.70 -2.16 -14.88
N ARG A 153 -34.66 -1.80 -13.59
CA ARG A 153 -35.86 -1.82 -12.72
C ARG A 153 -36.98 -0.92 -13.26
N ARG A 154 -36.66 0.30 -13.71
CA ARG A 154 -37.67 1.20 -14.31
C ARG A 154 -38.32 0.60 -15.56
N VAL A 155 -37.54 -0.05 -16.41
CA VAL A 155 -38.05 -0.71 -17.63
C VAL A 155 -38.92 -1.91 -17.26
N GLU A 156 -38.50 -2.73 -16.29
CA GLU A 156 -39.29 -3.86 -15.77
C GLU A 156 -40.64 -3.39 -15.19
N ASP A 157 -40.64 -2.34 -14.38
CA ASP A 157 -41.86 -1.74 -13.81
C ASP A 157 -42.79 -1.19 -14.89
N HIS A 158 -42.24 -0.48 -15.88
CA HIS A 158 -43.03 0.05 -17.00
C HIS A 158 -43.66 -1.07 -17.84
N LEU A 159 -42.88 -2.13 -18.11
CA LEU A 159 -43.36 -3.31 -18.83
C LEU A 159 -44.48 -4.02 -18.07
N HIS A 160 -44.33 -4.15 -16.74
CA HIS A 160 -45.36 -4.73 -15.90
C HIS A 160 -46.65 -3.92 -15.94
N LEU A 161 -46.55 -2.58 -15.84
CA LEU A 161 -47.70 -1.69 -15.96
C LEU A 161 -48.39 -1.80 -17.33
N GLN A 162 -47.62 -1.79 -18.42
CA GLN A 162 -48.18 -1.93 -19.76
C GLN A 162 -48.88 -3.28 -19.95
N ARG A 163 -48.28 -4.37 -19.47
CA ARG A 163 -48.91 -5.70 -19.51
C ARG A 163 -50.25 -5.71 -18.76
N HIS A 164 -50.31 -5.08 -17.60
CA HIS A 164 -51.55 -4.97 -16.83
C HIS A 164 -52.63 -4.16 -17.56
N GLN A 165 -52.25 -3.02 -18.14
CA GLN A 165 -53.16 -2.19 -18.95
C GLN A 165 -53.68 -2.92 -20.18
N MET A 166 -52.80 -3.64 -20.90
CA MET A 166 -53.19 -4.44 -22.06
C MET A 166 -54.17 -5.54 -21.68
N ALA A 167 -53.94 -6.24 -20.56
CA ALA A 167 -54.86 -7.26 -20.08
C ALA A 167 -56.24 -6.67 -19.72
N ALA A 168 -56.27 -5.51 -19.04
CA ALA A 168 -57.52 -4.83 -18.71
C ALA A 168 -58.30 -4.39 -19.96
N LEU A 169 -57.61 -3.81 -20.94
CA LEU A 169 -58.21 -3.40 -22.21
C LEU A 169 -58.73 -4.61 -23.00
N GLN A 170 -58.01 -5.73 -23.00
CA GLN A 170 -58.47 -6.97 -23.63
C GLN A 170 -59.74 -7.50 -22.99
N GLU A 171 -59.86 -7.44 -21.66
CA GLU A 171 -61.08 -7.88 -20.96
C GLU A 171 -62.27 -6.98 -21.29
N VAL A 172 -62.07 -5.65 -21.31
CA VAL A 172 -63.10 -4.70 -21.74
C VAL A 172 -63.51 -4.97 -23.18
N GLN A 173 -62.55 -5.15 -24.10
CA GLN A 173 -62.83 -5.46 -25.50
C GLN A 173 -63.65 -6.74 -25.64
N LYS A 174 -63.31 -7.78 -24.87
CA LYS A 174 -64.03 -9.06 -24.87
C LYS A 174 -65.47 -8.89 -24.38
N SER A 175 -65.68 -8.15 -23.29
CA SER A 175 -67.02 -7.86 -22.77
C SER A 175 -67.88 -7.04 -23.74
N GLN A 176 -67.28 -6.04 -24.41
CA GLN A 176 -67.97 -5.23 -25.41
C GLN A 176 -68.38 -6.08 -26.62
N LYS A 177 -67.51 -6.98 -27.09
CA LYS A 177 -67.84 -7.90 -28.17
C LYS A 177 -69.02 -8.80 -27.80
N SER A 178 -69.00 -9.43 -26.62
CA SER A 178 -70.12 -10.29 -26.24
C SER A 178 -71.43 -9.53 -26.08
N LEU A 179 -71.38 -8.26 -25.65
CA LEU A 179 -72.57 -7.41 -25.58
C LEU A 179 -73.11 -7.07 -26.97
N LEU A 180 -72.23 -6.77 -27.93
CA LEU A 180 -72.63 -6.54 -29.32
C LEU A 180 -73.28 -7.80 -29.92
N ASP A 181 -72.68 -8.97 -29.71
CA ASP A 181 -73.24 -10.25 -30.17
C ASP A 181 -74.64 -10.47 -29.59
N GLN A 182 -74.84 -10.22 -28.28
CA GLN A 182 -76.15 -10.30 -27.62
C GLN A 182 -77.17 -9.31 -28.20
N GLN A 183 -76.75 -8.08 -28.50
CA GLN A 183 -77.62 -7.07 -29.11
C GLN A 183 -78.00 -7.44 -30.55
N GLU A 184 -77.07 -7.98 -31.33
CA GLU A 184 -77.34 -8.48 -32.69
C GLU A 184 -78.35 -9.64 -32.67
N GLU A 185 -78.19 -10.59 -31.76
CA GLU A 185 -79.16 -11.68 -31.55
C GLU A 185 -80.55 -11.15 -31.17
N GLN A 186 -80.59 -10.15 -30.27
CA GLN A 186 -81.86 -9.54 -29.86
C GLN A 186 -82.54 -8.78 -31.00
N ILE A 187 -81.78 -8.01 -31.80
CA ILE A 187 -82.30 -7.33 -32.99
C ILE A 187 -82.85 -8.37 -33.97
N HIS A 188 -82.11 -9.44 -34.21
CA HIS A 188 -82.54 -10.53 -35.08
C HIS A 188 -83.86 -11.16 -34.58
N HIS A 189 -83.97 -11.47 -33.29
CA HIS A 189 -85.19 -12.00 -32.69
C HIS A 189 -86.38 -11.05 -32.87
N LEU A 190 -86.20 -9.77 -32.52
CA LEU A 190 -87.25 -8.76 -32.64
C LEU A 190 -87.69 -8.55 -34.09
N GLU A 191 -86.76 -8.57 -35.06
CA GLU A 191 -87.10 -8.50 -36.48
C GLU A 191 -87.88 -9.73 -36.96
N MET A 192 -87.56 -10.92 -36.44
CA MET A 192 -88.32 -12.14 -36.73
C MET A 192 -89.74 -12.09 -36.14
N GLU A 193 -89.89 -11.61 -34.90
CA GLU A 193 -91.22 -11.38 -34.30
C GLU A 193 -92.02 -10.33 -35.07
N ARG A 194 -91.39 -9.22 -35.47
CA ARG A 194 -92.04 -8.19 -36.30
C ARG A 194 -92.58 -8.78 -37.60
N ARG A 195 -91.79 -9.64 -38.27
CA ARG A 195 -92.23 -10.34 -39.50
C ARG A 195 -93.40 -11.28 -39.24
N ARG A 196 -93.36 -12.07 -38.16
CA ARG A 196 -94.46 -12.96 -37.77
C ARG A 196 -95.74 -12.19 -37.52
N LEU A 197 -95.70 -11.18 -36.64
CA LEU A 197 -96.86 -10.35 -36.32
C LEU A 197 -97.40 -9.62 -37.55
N HIS A 198 -96.52 -9.17 -38.45
CA HIS A 198 -96.92 -8.57 -39.71
C HIS A 198 -97.72 -9.55 -40.58
N ASN A 199 -97.25 -10.80 -40.73
CA ASN A 199 -97.96 -11.85 -41.46
C ASN A 199 -99.31 -12.17 -40.79
N ASP A 200 -99.33 -12.39 -39.47
CA ASP A 200 -100.54 -12.67 -38.68
C ASP A 200 -101.59 -11.54 -38.80
N THR A 201 -101.16 -10.30 -39.03
CA THR A 201 -102.06 -9.15 -39.24
C THR A 201 -102.63 -9.09 -40.66
N GLN A 202 -101.90 -9.62 -41.66
CA GLN A 202 -102.30 -9.61 -43.07
C GLN A 202 -103.18 -10.80 -43.46
N GLU A 203 -102.90 -12.00 -42.93
CA GLU A 203 -103.64 -13.24 -43.18
C GLU A 203 -105.17 -13.16 -42.91
N PRO A 204 -105.68 -12.51 -41.83
CA PRO A 204 -107.11 -12.48 -41.55
C PRO A 204 -107.92 -11.48 -42.40
N LYS A 205 -107.32 -10.87 -43.43
CA LYS A 205 -107.99 -9.82 -44.24
C LYS A 205 -108.33 -10.20 -45.69
N ASP A 206 -108.03 -11.41 -46.18
CA ASP A 206 -108.25 -11.80 -47.60
C ASP A 206 -107.74 -10.76 -48.63
N ASN A 207 -106.71 -9.99 -48.26
CA ASN A 207 -106.14 -8.94 -49.11
C ASN A 207 -104.97 -9.49 -49.94
N ILE A 208 -104.94 -9.22 -51.24
CA ILE A 208 -103.79 -9.52 -52.10
C ILE A 208 -102.61 -8.61 -51.68
N PRO A 209 -101.44 -9.14 -51.27
CA PRO A 209 -100.33 -8.31 -50.83
C PRO A 209 -99.70 -7.58 -52.03
N VAL A 210 -99.65 -6.25 -51.96
CA VAL A 210 -98.99 -5.39 -52.95
C VAL A 210 -97.77 -4.74 -52.31
N PHE A 211 -96.58 -5.02 -52.83
CA PHE A 211 -95.34 -4.38 -52.38
C PHE A 211 -94.85 -3.37 -53.40
N CYS A 212 -94.73 -2.11 -53.00
CA CYS A 212 -94.04 -1.09 -53.78
C CYS A 212 -92.56 -1.11 -53.44
N ARG A 213 -91.71 -1.57 -54.36
CA ARG A 213 -90.25 -1.51 -54.23
C ARG A 213 -89.70 -0.35 -55.05
N VAL A 214 -89.18 0.66 -54.36
CA VAL A 214 -88.41 1.73 -55.01
C VAL A 214 -86.98 1.22 -55.20
N ARG A 215 -86.50 1.18 -56.45
CA ARG A 215 -85.10 0.87 -56.73
C ARG A 215 -84.22 2.08 -56.46
N SER A 216 -83.02 1.85 -55.94
CA SER A 216 -82.00 2.90 -55.84
C SER A 216 -81.61 3.39 -57.23
N VAL A 217 -81.27 4.67 -57.30
CA VAL A 217 -80.79 5.31 -58.52
C VAL A 217 -79.45 4.70 -58.91
N LEU A 218 -79.34 4.23 -60.16
CA LEU A 218 -78.05 3.80 -60.68
C LEU A 218 -77.20 5.03 -61.01
N PRO A 219 -75.86 4.96 -60.85
CA PRO A 219 -74.98 6.08 -61.14
C PRO A 219 -75.23 6.71 -62.52
N GLU A 220 -75.53 5.90 -63.55
CA GLU A 220 -75.78 6.34 -64.92
C GLU A 220 -77.15 7.03 -65.14
N GLU A 221 -78.08 6.89 -64.20
CA GLU A 221 -79.44 7.45 -64.28
C GLU A 221 -79.58 8.77 -63.51
N SER A 222 -78.58 9.11 -62.69
CA SER A 222 -78.51 10.34 -61.89
C SER A 222 -78.67 11.60 -62.74
N GLU A 223 -78.18 11.59 -63.99
CA GLU A 223 -78.34 12.70 -64.93
C GLU A 223 -79.76 12.81 -65.51
N ARG A 224 -80.45 11.68 -65.71
CA ARG A 224 -81.83 11.64 -66.26
C ARG A 224 -82.89 11.99 -65.21
N GLN A 225 -82.58 11.83 -63.92
CA GLN A 225 -83.52 12.07 -62.82
C GLN A 225 -83.53 13.50 -62.26
N ARG A 226 -82.74 14.43 -62.81
CA ARG A 226 -82.82 15.88 -62.46
C ARG A 226 -84.24 16.48 -62.61
N GLY A 227 -85.16 15.81 -63.30
CA GLY A 227 -86.55 16.22 -63.52
C GLY A 227 -87.60 15.65 -62.56
N LEU A 228 -87.27 14.75 -61.63
CA LEU A 228 -88.24 14.15 -60.68
C LEU A 228 -88.22 14.79 -59.28
N GLN A 229 -88.08 16.12 -59.21
CA GLN A 229 -88.05 16.89 -57.95
C GLN A 229 -89.34 16.78 -57.11
N HIS A 230 -90.40 16.22 -57.69
CA HIS A 230 -91.69 16.01 -57.03
C HIS A 230 -91.74 14.72 -56.20
N LEU A 231 -90.72 13.86 -56.25
CA LEU A 231 -90.61 12.62 -55.47
C LEU A 231 -89.33 12.66 -54.65
N HIS A 232 -89.44 12.95 -53.35
CA HIS A 232 -88.29 12.95 -52.44
C HIS A 232 -88.59 12.16 -51.17
N PHE A 233 -87.57 11.49 -50.65
CA PHE A 233 -87.65 10.91 -49.32
C PHE A 233 -87.53 12.03 -48.28
N SER A 234 -88.33 11.92 -47.22
CA SER A 234 -88.24 12.84 -46.09
C SER A 234 -86.83 12.82 -45.48
N PRO A 235 -86.24 13.99 -45.15
CA PRO A 235 -84.92 14.05 -44.52
C PRO A 235 -84.92 13.49 -43.07
N GLN A 236 -86.09 13.25 -42.49
CA GLN A 236 -86.24 12.73 -41.13
C GLN A 236 -86.48 11.21 -41.11
N ASN A 237 -86.95 10.61 -42.21
CA ASN A 237 -87.17 9.16 -42.29
C ASN A 237 -87.06 8.63 -43.74
N SER A 238 -86.24 7.60 -43.93
CA SER A 238 -85.96 7.00 -45.25
C SER A 238 -87.09 6.11 -45.81
N THR A 239 -88.19 5.97 -45.07
CA THR A 239 -89.32 5.11 -45.43
C THR A 239 -90.55 5.88 -45.92
N THR A 240 -90.54 7.21 -45.87
CA THR A 240 -91.65 8.05 -46.33
C THR A 240 -91.26 8.79 -47.61
N LEU A 241 -91.93 8.41 -48.71
CA LEU A 241 -91.81 9.06 -50.00
C LEU A 241 -92.84 10.18 -50.10
N ILE A 242 -92.39 11.42 -50.25
CA ILE A 242 -93.25 12.59 -50.38
C ILE A 242 -93.43 12.89 -51.87
N VAL A 243 -94.69 12.88 -52.32
CA VAL A 243 -95.09 13.22 -53.69
C VAL A 243 -95.72 14.60 -53.70
N SER A 244 -95.03 15.60 -54.25
CA SER A 244 -95.53 16.99 -54.36
C SER A 244 -96.21 17.20 -55.72
N GLN A 245 -97.27 18.02 -55.81
CA GLN A 245 -97.84 18.39 -57.11
C GLN A 245 -96.85 19.29 -57.89
N PRO A 246 -96.73 19.14 -59.23
CA PRO A 246 -95.72 19.83 -60.03
C PRO A 246 -95.81 21.36 -59.99
N ASP A 247 -96.96 21.92 -59.59
CA ASP A 247 -97.18 23.37 -59.54
C ASP A 247 -96.80 24.03 -58.20
N GLU A 248 -96.58 23.28 -57.11
CA GLU A 248 -96.21 23.87 -55.80
C GLU A 248 -94.69 23.99 -55.56
N VAL A 249 -93.84 23.50 -56.48
CA VAL A 249 -92.37 23.52 -56.30
C VAL A 249 -91.75 24.86 -56.73
N LYS A 250 -92.50 25.74 -57.43
CA LYS A 250 -91.94 26.98 -57.98
C LYS A 250 -91.64 28.08 -56.93
N ASP A 251 -92.21 28.02 -55.73
CA ASP A 251 -92.14 29.14 -54.78
C ASP A 251 -91.22 28.95 -53.56
N ARG A 252 -90.36 27.90 -53.52
CA ARG A 252 -89.44 27.68 -52.38
C ARG A 252 -87.95 27.88 -52.67
N VAL A 253 -87.57 28.35 -53.86
CA VAL A 253 -86.14 28.60 -54.19
C VAL A 253 -85.86 30.09 -54.37
N ILE A 254 -86.00 30.88 -53.30
CA ILE A 254 -85.18 32.09 -53.12
C ILE A 254 -84.84 32.23 -51.63
N GLY A 255 -83.60 31.89 -51.28
CA GLY A 255 -83.10 32.02 -49.92
C GLY A 255 -81.68 31.48 -49.76
N THR A 256 -80.74 31.91 -50.61
CA THR A 256 -79.32 31.64 -50.41
C THR A 256 -78.78 32.52 -49.28
N PRO A 257 -78.13 31.99 -48.23
CA PRO A 257 -77.36 32.80 -47.29
C PRO A 257 -76.06 33.25 -47.96
N LYS A 258 -75.78 34.55 -47.89
CA LYS A 258 -74.53 35.16 -48.37
C LYS A 258 -73.29 34.53 -47.71
N PRO A 259 -72.17 34.35 -48.44
CA PRO A 259 -70.93 33.87 -47.86
C PRO A 259 -70.28 34.98 -47.03
N ASN A 260 -70.00 34.69 -45.75
CA ASN A 260 -69.24 35.58 -44.88
C ASN A 260 -67.77 35.55 -45.29
N ARG A 261 -67.22 36.73 -45.57
CA ARG A 261 -65.78 36.99 -45.72
C ARG A 261 -65.15 37.13 -44.33
N LYS A 262 -64.33 36.17 -43.94
CA LYS A 262 -62.99 36.26 -43.32
C LYS A 262 -62.69 35.01 -42.51
#